data_AF-A0AA46A7V6-F1
#
_entry.id   AF-A0AA46A7V6-F1
#
_cell.length_a   1.000
_cell.length_b   1.000
_cell.length_c   1.000
_cell.angle_alpha   90.00
_cell.angle_beta   90.00
_cell.angle_gamma   90.00
#
_symmetry.space_group_name_H-M   'P 1'
#
loop_
_entity.id
_entity.type
_entity.pdbx_description
1 polymer ?
#
loop_
_entity_poly.entity_id
_entity_poly.type
_entity_poly.pdbx_seq_one_letter_code
_entity_poly.pdbx_strand_id
1 'polypeptide(L)'
;MLLEKISEALEEHSKTFGEINNSLEEALKADQIPQPEKRMEIYTNVWVDIDPSGETELEISREEKGLRFYMIDRGGASWLTLSYPLPVEVVRDLKYVVISIAGVSRGISVLRPHIRYINKDGFIDKQATSLAIFPGGANDNLTSFTVSDDLAATADHIEVLYFIDGEHFDLEISSIKNVGVKK
;
A
#
# COMPACT_ATOMS: atom_id res chain seq x y z
N MET A 1 27.59 14.08 -3.37
CA MET A 1 28.15 13.30 -2.25
C MET A 1 27.17 12.94 -1.14
N LEU A 2 26.47 13.86 -0.45
CA LEU A 2 25.50 13.44 0.59
C LEU A 2 24.24 12.79 -0.01
N LEU A 3 23.69 13.40 -1.07
CA LEU A 3 22.52 12.87 -1.78
C LEU A 3 22.80 11.50 -2.44
N GLU A 4 24.00 11.31 -3.00
CA GLU A 4 24.43 10.02 -3.55
C GLU A 4 24.52 8.95 -2.46
N LYS A 5 25.10 9.27 -1.29
CA LYS A 5 25.17 8.33 -0.16
C LYS A 5 23.79 7.98 0.40
N ILE A 6 22.86 8.95 0.42
CA ILE A 6 21.48 8.70 0.81
C ILE A 6 20.78 7.83 -0.24
N SER A 7 21.01 8.08 -1.52
CA SER A 7 20.47 7.27 -2.63
C SER A 7 20.98 5.83 -2.58
N GLU A 8 22.30 5.64 -2.44
CA GLU A 8 22.93 4.32 -2.31
C GLU A 8 22.42 3.56 -1.09
N ALA A 9 22.29 4.24 0.06
CA ALA A 9 21.72 3.64 1.26
C ALA A 9 20.25 3.23 1.03
N LEU A 10 19.43 4.10 0.43
CA LEU A 10 18.02 3.77 0.13
C LEU A 10 17.90 2.61 -0.86
N GLU A 11 18.76 2.54 -1.88
CA GLU A 11 18.83 1.42 -2.82
C GLU A 11 19.23 0.13 -2.12
N GLU A 12 20.28 0.15 -1.29
CA GLU A 12 20.69 -1.02 -0.49
C GLU A 12 19.56 -1.47 0.44
N HIS A 13 18.92 -0.53 1.14
CA HIS A 13 17.82 -0.81 2.06
C HIS A 13 16.54 -1.26 1.35
N SER A 14 16.32 -0.89 0.08
CA SER A 14 15.19 -1.40 -0.72
C SER A 14 15.33 -2.87 -1.11
N LYS A 15 16.57 -3.40 -1.17
CA LYS A 15 16.82 -4.83 -1.43
C LYS A 15 16.24 -5.71 -0.34
N THR A 16 16.13 -5.19 0.89
CA THR A 16 15.48 -5.84 2.03
C THR A 16 14.06 -6.34 1.70
N PHE A 17 13.34 -5.59 0.85
CA PHE A 17 11.99 -5.94 0.40
C PHE A 17 11.94 -6.19 -1.12
N GLY A 18 13.06 -6.60 -1.73
CA GLY A 18 13.18 -6.72 -3.19
C GLY A 18 12.09 -7.57 -3.84
N GLU A 19 11.79 -8.74 -3.27
CA GLU A 19 10.73 -9.62 -3.78
C GLU A 19 9.35 -8.96 -3.75
N ILE A 20 8.99 -8.32 -2.63
CA ILE A 20 7.69 -7.62 -2.49
C ILE A 20 7.61 -6.39 -3.39
N ASN A 21 8.71 -5.63 -3.49
CA ASN A 21 8.77 -4.46 -4.37
C ASN A 21 8.61 -4.87 -5.84
N ASN A 22 9.18 -6.01 -6.25
CA ASN A 22 8.95 -6.56 -7.58
C ASN A 22 7.51 -7.03 -7.77
N SER A 23 6.93 -7.73 -6.78
CA SER A 23 5.50 -8.13 -6.85
C SER A 23 4.58 -6.92 -6.97
N LEU A 24 4.86 -5.83 -6.26
CA LEU A 24 4.10 -4.58 -6.36
C LEU A 24 4.27 -3.92 -7.72
N GLU A 25 5.49 -3.87 -8.24
CA GLU A 25 5.75 -3.32 -9.57
C GLU A 25 4.97 -4.09 -10.65
N GLU A 26 4.94 -5.42 -10.58
CA GLU A 26 4.18 -6.25 -11.51
C GLU A 26 2.66 -6.15 -11.29
N ALA A 27 2.20 -6.04 -10.03
CA ALA A 27 0.79 -5.80 -9.73
C ALA A 27 0.27 -4.50 -10.36
N LEU A 28 1.08 -3.44 -10.34
CA LEU A 28 0.71 -2.15 -10.94
C LEU A 28 0.72 -2.16 -12.48
N LYS A 29 1.27 -3.22 -13.09
CA LYS A 29 1.29 -3.46 -14.54
C LYS A 29 0.26 -4.49 -15.00
N ALA A 30 -0.51 -5.11 -14.10
CA ALA A 30 -1.41 -6.19 -14.45
C ALA A 30 -2.54 -5.74 -15.41
N ASP A 31 -2.66 -6.43 -16.55
CA ASP A 31 -3.66 -6.12 -17.58
C ASP A 31 -5.05 -6.72 -17.29
N GLN A 32 -5.10 -7.78 -16.49
CA GLN A 32 -6.34 -8.45 -16.10
C GLN A 32 -6.61 -8.18 -14.64
N ILE A 33 -7.63 -7.38 -14.39
CA ILE A 33 -8.11 -7.12 -13.04
C ILE A 33 -9.51 -7.73 -12.95
N PRO A 34 -9.72 -8.73 -12.08
CA PRO A 34 -11.04 -9.32 -11.93
C PRO A 34 -12.07 -8.27 -11.47
N GLN A 35 -13.34 -8.60 -11.62
CA GLN A 35 -14.39 -7.77 -11.04
C GLN A 35 -14.23 -7.72 -9.50
N PRO A 36 -14.40 -6.56 -8.85
CA PRO A 36 -14.19 -6.45 -7.41
C PRO A 36 -15.09 -7.40 -6.61
N GLU A 37 -14.48 -8.39 -5.97
CA GLU A 37 -15.07 -9.17 -4.89
C GLU A 37 -14.61 -8.65 -3.52
N LYS A 38 -15.12 -9.23 -2.43
CA LYS A 38 -14.77 -8.82 -1.05
C LYS A 38 -13.26 -8.74 -0.79
N ARG A 39 -12.50 -9.71 -1.27
CA ARG A 39 -11.02 -9.70 -1.29
C ARG A 39 -10.57 -10.36 -2.57
N MET A 40 -9.83 -9.62 -3.38
CA MET A 40 -9.40 -10.02 -4.70
C MET A 40 -7.88 -9.92 -4.77
N GLU A 41 -7.23 -10.98 -5.21
CA GLU A 41 -5.81 -10.95 -5.53
C GLU A 41 -5.64 -10.36 -6.94
N ILE A 42 -4.98 -9.21 -7.02
CA ILE A 42 -4.68 -8.55 -8.31
C ILE A 42 -3.34 -9.01 -8.89
N TYR A 43 -2.45 -9.51 -8.03
CA TYR A 43 -1.19 -10.16 -8.37
C TYR A 43 -0.69 -10.93 -7.17
N THR A 44 0.29 -11.82 -7.33
CA THR A 44 0.83 -12.67 -6.26
C THR A 44 1.08 -11.90 -4.96
N ASN A 45 0.27 -12.20 -3.95
CA ASN A 45 0.25 -11.58 -2.63
C ASN A 45 -0.01 -10.06 -2.60
N VAL A 46 -0.72 -9.53 -3.58
CA VAL A 46 -1.21 -8.15 -3.61
C VAL A 46 -2.72 -8.19 -3.79
N TRP A 47 -3.44 -7.64 -2.82
CA TRP A 47 -4.88 -7.74 -2.77
C TRP A 47 -5.55 -6.37 -2.80
N VAL A 48 -6.74 -6.35 -3.39
CA VAL A 48 -7.71 -5.28 -3.20
C VAL A 48 -8.86 -5.87 -2.40
N ASP A 49 -9.16 -5.28 -1.25
CA ASP A 49 -10.27 -5.67 -0.41
C ASP A 49 -11.30 -4.54 -0.38
N ILE A 50 -12.58 -4.88 -0.43
CA ILE A 50 -13.67 -3.92 -0.28
C ILE A 50 -14.71 -4.41 0.73
N ASP A 51 -15.28 -3.49 1.50
CA ASP A 51 -16.41 -3.80 2.36
C ASP A 51 -17.56 -4.33 1.50
N PRO A 52 -18.05 -5.56 1.76
CA PRO A 52 -19.12 -6.16 0.95
C PRO A 52 -20.50 -5.54 1.20
N SER A 53 -20.62 -4.54 2.10
CA SER A 53 -21.89 -3.89 2.37
C SER A 53 -22.26 -2.88 1.28
N GLY A 54 -23.42 -3.10 0.65
CA GLY A 54 -24.00 -2.19 -0.34
C GLY A 54 -23.57 -2.46 -1.78
N GLU A 55 -24.12 -1.66 -2.69
CA GLU A 55 -23.83 -1.69 -4.12
C GLU A 55 -22.69 -0.70 -4.37
N THR A 56 -21.45 -1.19 -4.37
CA THR A 56 -20.27 -0.35 -4.66
C THR A 56 -19.93 -0.43 -6.14
N GLU A 57 -19.73 0.72 -6.76
CA GLU A 57 -19.29 0.85 -8.15
C GLU A 57 -17.81 1.26 -8.18
N LEU A 58 -16.94 0.25 -8.19
CA LEU A 58 -15.49 0.39 -8.29
C LEU A 58 -15.01 -0.18 -9.63
N GLU A 59 -14.32 0.63 -10.40
CA GLU A 59 -13.53 0.18 -11.54
C GLU A 59 -12.06 0.15 -11.16
N ILE A 60 -11.40 -0.96 -11.49
CA ILE A 60 -9.95 -1.06 -11.40
C ILE A 60 -9.42 -1.39 -12.79
N SER A 61 -8.52 -0.57 -13.31
CA SER A 61 -8.03 -0.68 -14.67
C SER A 61 -6.55 -0.33 -14.78
N ARG A 62 -5.87 -0.94 -15.75
CA ARG A 62 -4.51 -0.56 -16.11
C ARG A 62 -4.54 0.74 -16.92
N GLU A 63 -3.73 1.71 -16.50
CA GLU A 63 -3.49 2.97 -17.24
C GLU A 63 -2.05 2.99 -17.80
N GLU A 64 -1.60 4.10 -18.37
CA GLU A 64 -0.23 4.18 -18.91
C GLU A 64 0.84 3.98 -17.82
N LYS A 65 0.68 4.62 -16.65
CA LYS A 65 1.73 4.71 -15.64
C LYS A 65 1.52 3.81 -14.43
N GLY A 66 0.29 3.39 -14.17
CA GLY A 66 0.00 2.52 -13.03
C GLY A 66 -1.34 1.79 -13.08
N LEU A 67 -1.78 1.42 -11.90
CA LEU A 67 -3.10 0.84 -11.66
C LEU A 67 -4.06 1.94 -11.21
N ARG A 68 -5.17 2.09 -11.92
CA ARG A 68 -6.20 3.06 -11.61
C ARG A 68 -7.29 2.41 -10.78
N PHE A 69 -7.69 3.11 -9.74
CA PHE A 69 -8.83 2.85 -8.88
C PHE A 69 -9.81 4.01 -9.09
N TYR A 70 -10.95 3.72 -9.71
CA TYR A 70 -11.99 4.69 -9.96
C TYR A 70 -13.25 4.29 -9.20
N MET A 71 -13.51 4.98 -8.09
CA MET A 71 -14.73 4.84 -7.30
C MET A 71 -15.79 5.77 -7.87
N ILE A 72 -16.75 5.18 -8.58
CA ILE A 72 -17.90 5.87 -9.16
C ILE A 72 -18.92 6.17 -8.08
N ASP A 73 -19.21 5.20 -7.22
CA ASP A 73 -20.07 5.34 -6.04
C ASP A 73 -19.66 4.32 -4.98
N ARG A 74 -19.32 4.80 -3.78
CA ARG A 74 -18.98 3.94 -2.65
C ARG A 74 -20.19 3.20 -2.07
N GLY A 75 -21.40 3.70 -2.31
CA GLY A 75 -22.64 3.12 -1.81
C GLY A 75 -22.59 2.91 -0.29
N GLY A 76 -22.62 1.65 0.15
CA GLY A 76 -22.57 1.27 1.56
C GLY A 76 -21.18 0.92 2.10
N ALA A 77 -20.17 0.79 1.24
CA ALA A 77 -18.90 0.19 1.64
C ALA A 77 -18.15 1.11 2.62
N SER A 78 -17.88 0.64 3.84
CA SER A 78 -17.16 1.43 4.83
C SER A 78 -15.65 1.50 4.58
N TRP A 79 -15.08 0.68 3.69
CA TRP A 79 -13.66 0.71 3.35
C TRP A 79 -13.35 0.06 1.99
N LEU A 80 -12.23 0.50 1.42
CA LEU A 80 -11.51 -0.11 0.30
C LEU A 80 -10.03 -0.09 0.65
N THR A 81 -9.32 -1.20 0.46
CA THR A 81 -7.88 -1.28 0.71
C THR A 81 -7.11 -1.91 -0.43
N LEU A 82 -5.92 -1.39 -0.71
CA LEU A 82 -4.84 -2.12 -1.37
C LEU A 82 -3.91 -2.68 -0.30
N SER A 83 -3.63 -3.98 -0.30
CA SER A 83 -2.85 -4.63 0.75
C SER A 83 -1.82 -5.64 0.21
N TYR A 84 -0.76 -5.87 0.98
CA TYR A 84 0.28 -6.87 0.67
C TYR A 84 1.02 -7.28 1.96
N PRO A 85 1.64 -8.47 2.01
CA PRO A 85 2.34 -8.91 3.20
C PRO A 85 3.75 -8.34 3.26
N LEU A 86 4.28 -8.21 4.47
CA LEU A 86 5.70 -8.03 4.74
C LEU A 86 6.27 -9.28 5.43
N PRO A 87 7.54 -9.65 5.19
CA PRO A 87 8.13 -10.83 5.80
C PRO A 87 8.40 -10.51 7.27
N VAL A 88 7.74 -11.25 8.17
CA VAL A 88 7.78 -10.99 9.62
C VAL A 88 9.22 -10.97 10.15
N GLU A 89 10.02 -11.96 9.76
CA GLU A 89 11.42 -12.06 10.19
C GLU A 89 12.26 -10.86 9.78
N VAL A 90 11.98 -10.30 8.59
CA VAL A 90 12.64 -9.08 8.13
C VAL A 90 12.19 -7.89 8.96
N VAL A 91 10.88 -7.72 9.20
CA VAL A 91 10.35 -6.56 9.94
C VAL A 91 10.85 -6.51 11.38
N ARG A 92 11.05 -7.67 12.04
CA ARG A 92 11.56 -7.75 13.43
C ARG A 92 12.93 -7.10 13.62
N ASP A 93 13.76 -7.07 12.58
CA ASP A 93 15.11 -6.50 12.61
C ASP A 93 15.15 -5.00 12.26
N LEU A 94 14.00 -4.42 11.93
CA LEU A 94 13.88 -3.03 11.49
C LEU A 94 13.44 -2.12 12.63
N LYS A 95 13.88 -0.87 12.55
CA LYS A 95 13.37 0.25 13.34
C LYS A 95 12.22 0.95 12.63
N TYR A 96 12.35 1.10 11.31
CA TYR A 96 11.33 1.70 10.46
C TYR A 96 11.11 0.91 9.18
N VAL A 97 9.86 0.88 8.75
CA VAL A 97 9.49 0.56 7.37
C VAL A 97 9.08 1.87 6.71
N VAL A 98 9.90 2.34 5.78
CA VAL A 98 9.63 3.55 4.98
C VAL A 98 8.97 3.12 3.68
N ILE A 99 7.93 3.83 3.27
CA ILE A 99 7.22 3.55 2.03
C ILE A 99 7.17 4.79 1.18
N SER A 100 7.59 4.64 -0.08
CA SER A 100 7.35 5.60 -1.14
C SER A 100 6.17 5.17 -1.99
N ILE A 101 5.25 6.08 -2.25
CA ILE A 101 4.13 5.87 -3.16
C ILE A 101 4.04 7.03 -4.15
N ALA A 102 3.97 6.68 -5.42
CA ALA A 102 3.81 7.63 -6.51
C ALA A 102 2.44 7.43 -7.17
N GLY A 103 1.80 8.54 -7.56
CA GLY A 103 0.52 8.47 -8.25
C GLY A 103 0.02 9.81 -8.76
N VAL A 104 -1.08 9.75 -9.50
CA VAL A 104 -1.85 10.91 -9.95
C VAL A 104 -3.30 10.73 -9.50
N SER A 105 -3.97 11.81 -9.17
CA SER A 105 -5.42 11.78 -8.95
C SER A 105 -6.09 12.78 -9.89
N ARG A 106 -7.27 12.42 -10.41
CA ARG A 106 -8.12 13.36 -11.16
C ARG A 106 -9.04 14.16 -10.23
N GLY A 107 -9.02 13.85 -8.93
CA GLY A 107 -9.65 14.60 -7.85
C GLY A 107 -8.70 14.72 -6.66
N ILE A 108 -9.25 14.92 -5.46
CA ILE A 108 -8.47 14.74 -4.22
C ILE A 108 -8.70 13.32 -3.73
N SER A 109 -7.63 12.55 -3.58
CA SER A 109 -7.66 11.22 -2.98
C SER A 109 -6.82 11.20 -1.72
N VAL A 110 -7.27 10.48 -0.69
CA VAL A 110 -6.51 10.31 0.54
C VAL A 110 -6.22 8.84 0.75
N LEU A 111 -4.96 8.53 0.99
CA LEU A 111 -4.50 7.21 1.41
C LEU A 111 -4.22 7.25 2.90
N ARG A 112 -4.71 6.26 3.65
CA ARG A 112 -4.36 6.03 5.05
C ARG A 112 -3.56 4.73 5.18
N PRO A 113 -2.23 4.80 5.12
CA PRO A 113 -1.37 3.63 5.26
C PRO A 113 -1.43 3.09 6.69
N HIS A 114 -1.61 1.79 6.82
CA HIS A 114 -1.54 1.05 8.07
C HIS A 114 -0.56 -0.11 7.92
N ILE A 115 0.14 -0.42 9.01
CA ILE A 115 0.80 -1.71 9.18
C ILE A 115 -0.03 -2.54 10.17
N ARG A 116 -0.43 -3.73 9.73
CA ARG A 116 -1.24 -4.67 10.50
C ARG A 116 -0.34 -5.78 11.00
N TYR A 117 -0.36 -5.99 12.31
CA TYR A 117 0.27 -7.14 12.97
C TYR A 117 -0.82 -8.15 13.29
N ILE A 118 -0.71 -9.36 12.74
CA ILE A 118 -1.69 -10.43 12.91
C ILE A 118 -1.06 -11.54 13.75
N ASN A 119 -1.79 -12.01 14.75
CA ASN A 119 -1.42 -13.16 15.56
C ASN A 119 -2.65 -14.03 15.84
N LYS A 120 -2.48 -15.14 16.55
CA LYS A 120 -3.57 -16.04 16.96
C LYS A 120 -4.75 -15.37 17.68
N ASP A 121 -4.53 -14.24 18.36
CA ASP A 121 -5.52 -13.55 19.20
C ASP A 121 -6.27 -12.44 18.41
N GLY A 122 -5.86 -12.16 17.17
CA GLY A 122 -6.48 -11.19 16.29
C GLY A 122 -5.45 -10.35 15.52
N PHE A 123 -5.78 -9.08 15.29
CA PHE A 123 -4.87 -8.15 14.63
C PHE A 123 -4.85 -6.78 15.30
N ILE A 124 -3.74 -6.07 15.14
CA ILE A 124 -3.57 -4.69 15.58
C ILE A 124 -3.05 -3.86 14.41
N ASP A 125 -3.77 -2.78 14.09
CA ASP A 125 -3.38 -1.83 13.06
C ASP A 125 -2.66 -0.63 13.68
N LYS A 126 -1.53 -0.23 13.07
CA LYS A 126 -0.83 1.02 13.37
C LYS A 126 -0.86 1.92 12.13
N GLN A 127 -1.53 3.04 12.25
CA GLN A 127 -1.63 4.04 11.18
C GLN A 127 -0.34 4.87 11.09
N ALA A 128 0.13 5.14 9.87
CA ALA A 128 1.15 6.16 9.60
C ALA A 128 0.51 7.48 9.16
N THR A 129 1.32 8.50 8.86
CA THR A 129 0.80 9.75 8.32
C THR A 129 0.03 9.49 7.02
N SER A 130 -1.21 9.99 6.97
CA SER A 130 -2.06 9.93 5.78
C SER A 130 -1.44 10.73 4.64
N LEU A 131 -1.65 10.26 3.41
CA LEU A 131 -1.08 10.84 2.20
C LEU A 131 -2.21 11.39 1.34
N ALA A 132 -2.17 12.68 1.06
CA ALA A 132 -3.09 13.31 0.12
C ALA A 132 -2.45 13.34 -1.28
N ILE A 133 -3.19 12.87 -2.27
CA ILE A 133 -2.79 12.93 -3.69
C ILE A 133 -3.68 13.97 -4.34
N PHE A 134 -3.08 15.10 -4.70
CA PHE A 134 -3.78 16.24 -5.27
C PHE A 134 -3.86 16.16 -6.79
N PRO A 135 -4.89 16.78 -7.40
CA PRO A 135 -4.93 16.89 -8.85
C PRO A 135 -3.88 17.90 -9.35
N GLY A 136 -3.55 17.82 -10.64
CA GLY A 136 -2.62 18.76 -11.28
C GLY A 136 -1.20 18.23 -11.52
N GLY A 137 -0.94 16.94 -11.27
CA GLY A 137 0.33 16.32 -11.63
C GLY A 137 0.61 15.03 -10.88
N ALA A 138 1.80 14.48 -11.13
CA ALA A 138 2.34 13.35 -10.37
C ALA A 138 2.73 13.82 -8.95
N ASN A 139 2.38 13.01 -7.96
CA ASN A 139 2.74 13.21 -6.58
C ASN A 139 3.62 12.04 -6.14
N ASP A 140 4.80 12.33 -5.63
CA ASP A 140 5.69 11.36 -4.97
C ASP A 140 5.63 11.59 -3.46
N ASN A 141 5.02 10.64 -2.75
CA ASN A 141 4.80 10.73 -1.32
C ASN A 141 5.67 9.72 -0.56
N LEU A 142 6.00 10.07 0.68
CA LEU A 142 6.75 9.23 1.61
C LEU A 142 6.01 9.15 2.93
N THR A 143 5.94 7.95 3.50
CA THR A 143 5.46 7.70 4.86
C THR A 143 6.35 6.68 5.54
N SER A 144 6.19 6.50 6.84
CA SER A 144 6.95 5.49 7.58
C SER A 144 6.18 4.95 8.76
N PHE A 145 6.37 3.67 9.03
CA PHE A 145 5.96 3.01 10.27
C PHE A 145 7.17 2.86 11.19
N THR A 146 7.04 3.26 12.45
CA THR A 146 7.93 2.77 13.51
C THR A 146 7.52 1.34 13.82
N VAL A 147 8.48 0.40 13.76
CA VAL A 147 8.22 -0.99 14.09
C VAL A 147 8.01 -1.11 15.61
N SER A 148 6.93 -1.80 16.00
CA SER A 148 6.63 -2.07 17.39
C SER A 148 7.27 -3.39 17.78
N ASP A 149 8.30 -3.36 18.62
CA ASP A 149 9.08 -4.57 18.97
C ASP A 149 8.22 -5.67 19.60
N ASP A 150 7.26 -5.29 20.45
CA ASP A 150 6.31 -6.18 21.11
C ASP A 150 5.32 -6.84 20.13
N LEU A 151 4.78 -6.06 19.20
CA LEU A 151 3.85 -6.59 18.19
C LEU A 151 4.60 -7.44 17.16
N ALA A 152 5.77 -6.99 16.69
CA ALA A 152 6.57 -7.72 15.72
C ALA A 152 7.07 -9.06 16.29
N ALA A 153 7.41 -9.12 17.58
CA ALA A 153 7.84 -10.35 18.24
C ALA A 153 6.74 -11.42 18.32
N THR A 154 5.47 -11.01 18.36
CA THR A 154 4.32 -11.91 18.52
C THR A 154 3.49 -12.11 17.25
N ALA A 155 3.78 -11.36 16.19
CA ALA A 155 3.09 -11.47 14.92
C ALA A 155 3.44 -12.79 14.20
N ASP A 156 2.41 -13.47 13.72
CA ASP A 156 2.48 -14.59 12.79
C ASP A 156 2.53 -14.07 11.34
N HIS A 157 1.84 -12.95 11.08
CA HIS A 157 1.83 -12.26 9.78
C HIS A 157 1.85 -10.75 9.96
N ILE A 158 2.45 -10.03 9.00
CA ILE A 158 2.41 -8.57 8.92
C ILE A 158 1.95 -8.17 7.52
N GLU A 159 1.01 -7.22 7.44
CA GLU A 159 0.52 -6.66 6.19
C GLU A 159 0.65 -5.14 6.18
N VAL A 160 0.85 -4.55 5.01
CA VAL A 160 0.61 -3.13 4.77
C VAL A 160 -0.75 -2.99 4.10
N LEU A 161 -1.54 -2.02 4.55
CA LEU A 161 -2.84 -1.69 3.99
C LEU A 161 -2.92 -0.20 3.67
N TYR A 162 -3.33 0.15 2.45
CA TYR A 162 -3.70 1.51 2.09
C TYR A 162 -5.20 1.60 2.04
N PHE A 163 -5.82 2.15 3.08
CA PHE A 163 -7.21 2.53 2.99
C PHE A 163 -7.33 3.73 2.06
N ILE A 164 -8.19 3.62 1.05
CA ILE A 164 -8.46 4.70 0.11
C ILE A 164 -9.75 5.39 0.56
N ASP A 165 -9.65 6.66 0.95
CA ASP A 165 -10.80 7.44 1.41
C ASP A 165 -11.39 8.30 0.28
N GLY A 166 -12.73 8.37 0.29
CA GLY A 166 -13.54 9.19 -0.59
C GLY A 166 -14.87 8.47 -0.88
N GLU A 167 -15.95 9.21 -1.09
CA GLU A 167 -17.19 8.65 -1.66
C GLU A 167 -17.06 8.48 -3.17
N HIS A 168 -16.35 9.41 -3.80
CA HIS A 168 -15.99 9.40 -5.21
C HIS A 168 -14.52 9.77 -5.35
N PHE A 169 -13.74 8.98 -6.06
CA PHE A 169 -12.34 9.31 -6.34
C PHE A 169 -11.85 8.62 -7.60
N ASP A 170 -10.78 9.17 -8.17
CA ASP A 170 -10.12 8.63 -9.34
C ASP A 170 -8.61 8.73 -9.15
N LEU A 171 -8.01 7.63 -8.73
CA LEU A 171 -6.63 7.54 -8.29
C LEU A 171 -5.87 6.54 -9.16
N GLU A 172 -4.76 6.95 -9.73
CA GLU A 172 -3.80 6.04 -10.37
C GLU A 172 -2.53 5.96 -9.52
N ILE A 173 -2.17 4.76 -9.08
CA ILE A 173 -0.95 4.48 -8.34
C ILE A 173 0.07 3.91 -9.32
N SER A 174 1.20 4.58 -9.50
CA SER A 174 2.24 4.21 -10.47
C SER A 174 3.45 3.52 -9.84
N SER A 175 3.65 3.66 -8.52
CA SER A 175 4.74 2.97 -7.81
C SER A 175 4.42 2.84 -6.33
N ILE A 176 4.77 1.70 -5.74
CA ILE A 176 4.87 1.50 -4.30
C ILE A 176 6.20 0.82 -4.02
N LYS A 177 7.01 1.41 -3.13
CA LYS A 177 8.33 0.87 -2.75
C LYS A 177 8.50 0.88 -1.25
N ASN A 178 8.92 -0.26 -0.70
CA ASN A 178 9.22 -0.46 0.70
C ASN A 178 10.74 -0.43 0.92
N VAL A 179 11.16 0.24 1.99
CA VAL A 179 12.56 0.38 2.39
C VAL A 179 12.65 0.10 3.89
N GLY A 180 13.54 -0.82 4.28
CA GLY A 180 13.75 -1.19 5.67
C GLY A 180 14.92 -0.43 6.30
N VAL A 181 14.68 0.29 7.39
CA VAL A 181 15.74 0.95 8.18
C VAL A 181 16.00 0.13 9.43
N LYS A 182 17.23 -0.36 9.59
CA LYS A 182 17.65 -1.22 10.71
C LYS A 182 17.69 -0.47 12.05
N LYS A 183 17.65 -1.23 13.14
CA LYS A 183 17.77 -0.75 14.54
C LYS A 183 19.11 -0.10 14.84
#